data_AF-A0A1W9TYH8-F1
#
_entry.id   AF-A0A1W9TYH8-F1
#
_cell.length_a   1.000
_cell.length_b   1.000
_cell.length_c   1.000
_cell.angle_alpha   90.00
_cell.angle_beta   90.00
_cell.angle_gamma   90.00
#
_symmetry.space_group_name_H-M   'P 1'
#
loop_
_entity.id
_entity.type
_entity.pdbx_description
1 polymer ?
#
loop_
_entity_poly.entity_id
_entity_poly.type
_entity_poly.pdbx_seq_one_letter_code
_entity_poly.pdbx_strand_id
1 'polypeptide(L)'
;MELPNELQESFQRLMNHLPYQLKNDGYTQQVILTFLKFGGEKLARQYIEISKMNFSKKAIKKISEIQTSSDIFAAGSHISKSDSPEDDSLEFPTK
;
A
#
# COMPACT_ATOMS: atom_id res chain seq x y z
N MET A 1 -17.16 7.02 -24.56
CA MET A 1 -17.54 5.61 -24.75
C MET A 1 -18.98 5.51 -24.32
N GLU A 2 -19.91 5.21 -25.23
CA GLU A 2 -21.33 5.06 -24.87
C GLU A 2 -21.53 3.67 -24.25
N LEU A 3 -22.01 3.63 -23.01
CA LEU A 3 -22.39 2.37 -22.36
C LEU A 3 -23.79 1.98 -22.81
N PRO A 4 -24.06 0.69 -23.09
CA PRO A 4 -25.42 0.19 -23.17
C PRO A 4 -26.16 0.52 -21.87
N ASN A 5 -27.40 1.04 -21.96
CA ASN A 5 -28.19 1.46 -20.80
C ASN A 5 -28.27 0.38 -19.70
N GLU A 6 -28.33 -0.89 -20.10
CA GLU A 6 -28.39 -2.05 -19.20
C GLU A 6 -27.13 -2.21 -18.33
N LEU A 7 -25.97 -1.82 -18.84
CA LEU A 7 -24.70 -1.93 -18.12
C LEU A 7 -24.39 -0.68 -17.31
N GLN A 8 -25.04 0.44 -17.60
CA GLN A 8 -24.74 1.74 -17.00
C GLN A 8 -25.01 1.75 -15.48
N GLU A 9 -26.14 1.22 -15.05
CA GLU A 9 -26.49 1.14 -13.63
C GLU A 9 -25.50 0.23 -12.88
N SER A 10 -25.27 -0.98 -13.41
CA SER A 10 -24.34 -1.94 -12.82
C SER A 10 -22.92 -1.37 -12.72
N PHE A 11 -22.46 -0.70 -13.77
CA PHE A 11 -21.17 -0.03 -13.79
C PHE A 11 -21.09 1.07 -12.72
N GLN A 12 -22.08 1.97 -12.63
CA GLN A 12 -22.10 3.02 -11.61
C GLN A 12 -22.07 2.46 -10.18
N ARG A 13 -22.86 1.40 -9.90
CA ARG A 13 -22.85 0.73 -8.58
C ARG A 13 -21.46 0.17 -8.27
N LEU A 14 -20.83 -0.50 -9.22
CA LEU A 14 -19.49 -1.05 -9.07
C LEU A 14 -18.43 0.04 -8.83
N MET A 15 -18.50 1.14 -9.57
CA MET A 15 -17.60 2.28 -9.39
C MET A 15 -17.70 2.91 -8.00
N ASN A 16 -18.86 2.84 -7.34
CA ASN A 16 -19.03 3.36 -5.98
C ASN A 16 -18.20 2.60 -4.93
N HIS A 17 -17.84 1.35 -5.19
CA HIS A 17 -17.04 0.52 -4.29
C HIS A 17 -15.51 0.73 -4.42
N LEU A 18 -15.06 1.48 -5.42
CA LEU A 18 -13.65 1.79 -5.60
C LEU A 18 -13.16 2.92 -4.68
N PRO A 19 -11.88 2.89 -4.25
CA PRO A 19 -11.20 4.06 -3.71
C PRO A 19 -11.25 5.23 -4.68
N TYR A 20 -11.35 6.45 -4.17
CA TYR A 20 -11.46 7.67 -4.98
C TYR A 20 -10.37 7.77 -6.06
N GLN A 21 -9.12 7.41 -5.73
CA GLN A 21 -8.01 7.46 -6.68
C GLN A 21 -8.20 6.51 -7.87
N LEU A 22 -8.88 5.39 -7.68
CA LEU A 22 -9.15 4.40 -8.73
C LEU A 22 -10.43 4.71 -9.52
N LYS A 23 -11.35 5.53 -8.98
CA LYS A 23 -12.57 5.91 -9.69
C LYS A 23 -12.31 6.71 -10.95
N ASN A 24 -11.23 7.51 -10.97
CA ASN A 24 -10.86 8.36 -12.10
C ASN A 24 -9.77 7.73 -12.99
N ASP A 25 -9.32 6.52 -12.67
CA ASP A 25 -8.35 5.81 -13.50
C ASP A 25 -9.05 5.21 -14.73
N GLY A 26 -8.76 5.76 -15.90
CA GLY A 26 -9.35 5.31 -17.17
C GLY A 26 -9.07 3.84 -17.46
N TYR A 27 -7.91 3.32 -17.06
CA TYR A 27 -7.59 1.90 -17.23
C TYR A 27 -8.47 1.02 -16.35
N THR A 28 -8.57 1.33 -15.04
CA THR A 28 -9.46 0.62 -14.10
C THR A 28 -10.91 0.63 -14.60
N GLN A 29 -11.42 1.79 -15.05
CA GLN A 29 -12.77 1.91 -15.62
C GLN A 29 -12.97 0.96 -16.82
N GLN A 30 -12.01 0.92 -17.74
CA GLN A 30 -12.10 0.10 -18.95
C GLN A 30 -12.05 -1.40 -18.64
N VAL A 31 -11.26 -1.82 -17.65
CA VAL A 31 -11.19 -3.22 -17.19
C VAL A 31 -12.50 -3.63 -16.53
N ILE A 32 -13.06 -2.80 -15.65
CA ILE A 32 -14.36 -3.06 -15.03
C ILE A 32 -15.45 -3.19 -16.08
N LEU A 33 -15.45 -2.31 -17.08
CA LEU A 33 -16.42 -2.36 -18.17
C LEU A 33 -16.29 -3.66 -18.97
N THR A 34 -15.06 -4.06 -19.27
CA THR A 34 -14.75 -5.29 -20.02
C THR A 34 -15.23 -6.51 -19.24
N PHE A 35 -14.94 -6.58 -17.95
CA PHE A 35 -15.38 -7.69 -17.10
C PHE A 35 -16.90 -7.70 -16.93
N LEU A 36 -17.53 -6.54 -16.82
CA LEU A 36 -18.98 -6.45 -16.78
C LEU A 36 -19.61 -6.95 -18.10
N LYS A 37 -19.02 -6.61 -19.25
CA LYS A 37 -19.52 -7.01 -20.58
C LYS A 37 -19.35 -8.51 -20.86
N PHE A 38 -18.20 -9.10 -20.52
CA PHE A 38 -17.86 -10.47 -20.92
C PHE A 38 -17.99 -11.51 -19.80
N GLY A 39 -17.82 -11.10 -18.54
CA GLY A 39 -17.89 -11.99 -17.36
C GLY A 39 -19.00 -11.64 -16.38
N GLY A 40 -19.81 -10.62 -16.70
CA GLY A 40 -20.88 -10.13 -15.85
C GLY A 40 -20.39 -9.48 -14.56
N GLU A 41 -21.34 -9.19 -13.67
CA GLU A 41 -21.09 -8.42 -12.46
C GLU A 41 -20.17 -9.17 -11.47
N LYS A 42 -20.21 -10.51 -11.45
CA LYS A 42 -19.39 -11.32 -10.54
C LYS A 42 -17.89 -11.12 -10.79
N LEU A 43 -17.47 -11.15 -12.06
CA LEU A 43 -16.07 -10.97 -12.43
C LEU A 43 -15.60 -9.54 -12.15
N ALA A 44 -16.45 -8.55 -12.46
CA ALA A 44 -16.16 -7.15 -12.18
C ALA A 44 -15.99 -6.87 -10.68
N ARG A 45 -16.82 -7.48 -9.81
CA ARG A 45 -16.67 -7.40 -8.35
C ARG A 45 -15.34 -7.99 -7.87
N GLN A 46 -14.95 -9.16 -8.37
CA GLN A 46 -13.69 -9.80 -7.98
C GLN A 46 -12.49 -8.90 -8.30
N TYR A 47 -12.49 -8.28 -9.48
CA TYR A 47 -11.46 -7.32 -9.86
C TYR A 47 -11.40 -6.11 -8.92
N ILE A 48 -12.55 -5.57 -8.51
CA ILE A 48 -12.61 -4.45 -7.56
C ILE A 48 -12.02 -4.83 -6.21
N GLU A 49 -12.33 -6.01 -5.68
CA GLU A 49 -11.76 -6.46 -4.41
C GLU A 49 -10.25 -6.65 -4.48
N ILE A 50 -9.74 -7.23 -5.58
CA ILE A 50 -8.30 -7.34 -5.81
C ILE A 50 -7.65 -5.94 -5.91
N SER A 51 -8.30 -5.02 -6.61
CA SER A 51 -7.81 -3.65 -6.79
C SER A 51 -7.74 -2.89 -5.46
N LYS A 52 -8.76 -3.03 -4.61
CA LYS A 52 -8.77 -2.50 -3.24
C LYS A 52 -7.63 -3.06 -2.40
N MET A 53 -7.44 -4.39 -2.42
CA MET A 53 -6.37 -5.05 -1.68
C MET A 53 -4.98 -4.59 -2.14
N ASN A 54 -4.77 -4.43 -3.45
CA ASN A 54 -3.50 -3.95 -3.98
C ASN A 54 -3.26 -2.47 -3.66
N PHE A 55 -4.31 -1.66 -3.68
CA PHE A 55 -4.23 -0.24 -3.31
C PHE A 55 -3.84 -0.06 -1.85
N SER A 56 -4.47 -0.82 -0.92
CA SER A 56 -4.13 -0.75 0.51
C SER A 56 -2.69 -1.22 0.76
N LYS A 57 -2.25 -2.31 0.13
CA LYS A 57 -0.85 -2.79 0.22
C LYS A 57 0.15 -1.72 -0.24
N LYS A 58 -0.12 -1.04 -1.36
CA LYS A 58 0.73 0.06 -1.86
C LYS A 58 0.73 1.26 -0.90
N ALA A 59 -0.42 1.60 -0.33
CA ALA A 59 -0.51 2.69 0.65
C ALA A 59 0.30 2.38 1.93
N ILE A 60 0.18 1.16 2.46
CA ILE A 60 0.94 0.70 3.63
C ILE A 60 2.44 0.70 3.35
N LYS A 61 2.88 0.18 2.19
CA LYS A 61 4.30 0.20 1.77
C LYS A 61 4.85 1.63 1.70
N LYS A 62 4.08 2.55 1.14
CA LYS A 62 4.47 3.97 1.04
C LYS A 62 4.60 4.60 2.43
N ILE A 63 3.72 4.28 3.36
CA ILE A 63 3.81 4.77 4.74
C ILE A 63 5.06 4.20 5.43
N SER A 64 5.35 2.90 5.28
CA SER A 64 6.55 2.30 5.88
C SER A 64 7.85 2.85 5.28
N GLU A 65 7.88 3.16 3.98
CA GLU A 65 9.05 3.79 3.33
C GLU A 65 9.28 5.21 3.85
N ILE A 66 8.21 5.98 4.08
CA ILE A 66 8.29 7.31 4.69
C ILE A 66 8.82 7.20 6.13
N GLN A 67 8.32 6.25 6.93
CA GLN A 67 8.77 6.03 8.31
C GLN A 67 10.26 5.64 8.39
N THR A 68 10.71 4.76 7.50
CA THR A 68 12.12 4.32 7.45
C THR A 68 13.05 5.48 7.08
N SER A 69 12.60 6.41 6.22
CA SER A 69 13.37 7.61 5.88
C SER A 69 13.41 8.66 7.00
N SER A 70 12.37 8.76 7.85
CA SER A 70 12.41 9.65 9.02
C SER A 70 13.32 9.13 10.13
N ASP A 71 13.39 7.81 10.31
CA ASP A 71 14.24 7.20 11.35
C ASP A 71 15.75 7.34 11.02
N ILE A 72 16.11 7.40 9.73
CA ILE A 72 17.49 7.66 9.29
C ILE A 72 17.90 9.12 9.57
N PHE A 73 16.98 10.08 9.46
CA PHE A 73 17.27 11.48 9.79
C PHE A 73 17.36 11.73 11.30
N ALA A 74 16.67 10.94 12.13
CA ALA A 74 16.80 11.02 13.59
C ALA A 74 18.08 10.34 14.11
N ALA A 75 18.60 9.33 13.41
CA ALA A 75 19.83 8.62 13.78
C ALA A 75 21.13 9.35 13.37
N GLY A 76 21.06 10.38 12.52
CA GLY A 76 22.23 11.12 12.01
C GLY A 76 22.76 12.25 12.91
N SER A 77 22.12 12.54 14.06
CA SER A 77 22.40 13.73 14.87
C SER A 77 23.11 13.47 16.21
N HIS A 78 23.90 12.41 16.36
CA HIS A 78 24.79 12.26 17.53
C HIS A 78 26.15 11.66 17.15
N ILE A 79 26.99 12.47 16.51
CA ILE A 79 28.46 12.32 16.57
C ILE A 79 29.03 13.41 17.49
N SER A 80 29.38 13.01 18.71
CA SER A 80 30.34 13.63 19.66
C SER A 80 30.01 13.09 21.05
N LYS A 81 30.90 12.62 21.91
CA LYS A 81 32.36 12.57 21.97
C LYS A 81 32.68 11.62 23.16
N SER A 82 33.86 11.00 23.13
CA SER A 82 34.43 10.11 24.15
C SER A 82 34.15 10.50 25.60
N ASP A 83 33.91 9.50 26.46
CA ASP A 83 34.70 9.38 27.69
C ASP A 83 34.88 7.91 28.10
N SER A 84 36.11 7.58 28.48
CA SER A 84 36.55 6.29 29.01
C SER A 84 35.91 6.05 30.40
N PRO A 85 35.76 4.80 30.84
CA PRO A 85 36.44 4.47 32.07
C PRO A 85 37.21 3.15 31.99
N GLU A 86 38.41 3.24 32.53
CA GLU A 86 39.31 2.16 32.88
C GLU A 86 38.65 1.22 33.90
N ASP A 87 38.95 -0.07 33.73
CA ASP A 87 39.21 -1.05 34.80
C ASP A 87 38.09 -1.35 35.81
N ASP A 88 37.45 -2.53 35.67
CA ASP A 88 37.33 -3.41 36.83
C ASP A 88 37.04 -4.88 36.45
N SER A 89 38.02 -5.73 36.76
CA SER A 89 37.90 -7.10 37.28
C SER A 89 37.08 -8.17 36.55
N LEU A 90 37.79 -9.14 35.94
CA LEU A 90 37.45 -10.56 36.08
C LEU A 90 38.73 -11.41 36.20
N GLU A 91 39.17 -11.61 37.44
CA GLU A 91 40.16 -12.62 37.81
C GLU A 91 39.50 -14.01 37.72
N PHE A 92 39.96 -14.84 36.78
CA PHE A 92 39.59 -16.25 36.73
C PHE A 92 40.51 -17.04 37.64
N PRO A 93 40.01 -17.73 38.69
CA PRO A 93 40.84 -18.72 39.35
C PRO A 93 40.86 -19.99 38.48
N THR A 94 41.98 -20.19 37.80
CA THR A 94 42.46 -21.53 37.46
C THR A 94 42.86 -22.27 38.74
N LYS A 95 42.10 -23.30 39.12
CA LYS A 95 42.53 -24.71 39.19
C LYS A 95 41.59 -25.55 40.04
#